data_AF-A0A497L7H0-F1
#
_entry.id   AF-A0A497L7H0-F1
#
_cell.length_a   1.000
_cell.length_b   1.000
_cell.length_c   1.000
_cell.angle_alpha   90.00
_cell.angle_beta   90.00
_cell.angle_gamma   90.00
#
_symmetry.space_group_name_H-M   'P 1'
#
loop_
_entity.id
_entity.type
_entity.pdbx_description
1 polymer ?
#
loop_
_entity_poly.entity_id
_entity_poly.type
_entity_poly.pdbx_seq_one_letter_code
_entity_poly.pdbx_strand_id
1 'polypeptide(L)' 'MRKIPCTMSTQHPDNASLPPWTSKEIIANEDEVFEAYYAFSELGCQEQMWDWEG' A
#
# COMPACT_ATOMS: atom_id res chain seq x y z
N MET A 1 25.99 1.36 -2.56
CA MET A 1 25.45 1.50 -1.18
C MET A 1 23.96 1.72 -1.30
N ARG A 2 23.10 0.90 -0.65
CA ARG A 2 21.65 1.11 -0.68
C ARG A 2 21.31 2.34 0.16
N LYS A 3 20.56 3.30 -0.39
CA LYS A 3 20.03 4.42 0.39
C LYS A 3 18.85 3.94 1.22
N ILE A 4 18.73 4.43 2.46
CA ILE A 4 17.55 4.16 3.28
C ILE A 4 16.38 4.97 2.70
N PRO A 5 15.21 4.35 2.42
CA PRO A 5 14.02 5.04 1.97
C PRO A 5 13.58 6.16 2.92
N CYS A 6 13.08 7.27 2.38
CA CYS A 6 12.47 8.35 3.18
C CYS A 6 10.94 8.25 3.24
N THR A 7 10.35 7.31 2.49
CA THR A 7 8.90 7.12 2.33
C THR A 7 8.58 5.64 2.38
N MET A 8 7.63 5.28 3.23
CA MET A 8 7.13 3.91 3.40
C MET A 8 5.60 3.94 3.40
N SER A 9 4.97 3.15 2.54
CA SER A 9 3.52 2.87 2.60
C SER A 9 3.23 1.73 3.58
N THR A 10 2.04 1.72 4.17
CA THR A 10 1.63 0.75 5.22
C THR A 10 0.20 0.27 4.97
N GLN A 11 -0.14 -0.93 5.45
CA GLN A 11 -1.49 -1.51 5.33
C GLN A 11 -2.37 -1.22 6.57
N HIS A 12 -2.19 -0.06 7.20
CA HIS A 12 -3.00 0.31 8.36
C HIS A 12 -4.45 0.61 7.92
N PRO A 13 -5.49 0.11 8.64
CA PRO A 13 -6.88 0.31 8.25
C PRO A 13 -7.45 1.63 8.79
N ASP A 14 -6.74 2.75 8.61
CA ASP A 14 -7.10 4.08 9.13
C ASP A 14 -7.76 5.01 8.09
N ASN A 15 -7.90 4.54 6.84
CA ASN A 15 -8.56 5.31 5.78
C ASN A 15 -10.08 5.38 5.98
N ALA A 16 -10.65 6.59 5.86
CA ALA A 16 -12.10 6.81 5.99
C ALA A 16 -12.92 6.33 4.78
N SER A 17 -12.28 6.11 3.64
CA SER A 17 -12.92 5.67 2.40
C SER A 17 -11.96 4.84 1.58
N LEU A 18 -12.51 3.93 0.78
CA LEU A 18 -11.74 3.10 -0.12
C LEU A 18 -11.17 3.92 -1.30
N PRO A 19 -10.01 3.54 -1.82
CA PRO A 19 -9.45 4.18 -2.99
C PRO A 19 -10.24 3.82 -4.26
N PRO A 20 -10.21 4.68 -5.29
CA PRO A 20 -11.09 4.56 -6.47
C PRO A 20 -10.79 3.36 -7.37
N TRP A 21 -9.63 2.72 -7.20
CA TRP A 21 -9.24 1.52 -7.93
C TRP A 21 -9.76 0.22 -7.28
N THR A 22 -10.27 0.28 -6.05
CA THR A 22 -10.87 -0.87 -5.38
C THR A 22 -12.33 -1.04 -5.83
N SER A 23 -12.71 -2.27 -6.21
CA SER A 23 -14.08 -2.61 -6.61
C SER A 23 -14.88 -3.34 -5.52
N LYS A 24 -14.21 -3.70 -4.42
CA LYS A 24 -14.76 -4.46 -3.28
C LYS A 24 -15.07 -3.54 -2.10
N GLU A 25 -15.65 -4.10 -1.04
CA GLU A 25 -15.94 -3.39 0.22
C GLU A 25 -14.71 -3.25 1.14
N ILE A 26 -13.64 -4.00 0.87
CA ILE A 26 -12.37 -3.97 1.60
C ILE A 26 -11.20 -4.17 0.62
N ILE A 27 -10.01 -3.72 1.01
CA ILE A 27 -8.75 -4.05 0.33
C ILE A 27 -8.29 -5.41 0.88
N ALA A 28 -8.19 -6.43 0.03
CA ALA A 28 -7.69 -7.76 0.41
C ALA A 28 -7.16 -8.53 -0.80
N ASN A 29 -6.23 -9.46 -0.56
CA ASN A 29 -5.67 -10.37 -1.57
C ASN A 29 -5.00 -9.59 -2.73
N GLU A 30 -5.51 -9.70 -3.96
CA GLU A 30 -4.93 -9.05 -5.13
C GLU A 30 -4.98 -7.52 -5.05
N ASP A 31 -5.93 -6.97 -4.28
CA ASP A 31 -6.03 -5.52 -4.07
C ASP A 31 -4.82 -4.99 -3.27
N GLU A 32 -4.28 -5.78 -2.33
CA GLU A 32 -3.08 -5.42 -1.54
C GLU A 32 -1.82 -5.47 -2.40
N VAL A 33 -1.75 -6.44 -3.32
CA VAL A 33 -0.65 -6.53 -4.30
C VAL A 33 -0.70 -5.34 -5.26
N PHE A 34 -1.88 -4.96 -5.73
CA PHE A 34 -2.05 -3.78 -6.57
C PHE A 34 -1.76 -2.48 -5.81
N GLU A 35 -2.17 -2.37 -4.55
CA GLU A 35 -1.88 -1.22 -3.70
C GLU A 35 -0.38 -0.99 -3.55
N ALA A 36 0.38 -2.06 -3.27
CA ALA A 36 1.83 -1.97 -3.21
C ALA A 36 2.40 -1.45 -4.53
N TYR A 37 1.98 -2.01 -5.67
CA TYR A 37 2.40 -1.50 -6.99
C TYR A 37 2.06 -0.03 -7.19
N TYR A 38 0.82 0.38 -6.88
CA TYR A 38 0.34 1.75 -7.00
C TYR A 38 1.13 2.72 -6.13
N ALA A 39 1.48 2.33 -4.90
CA ALA A 39 2.32 3.13 -4.00
C ALA A 39 3.71 3.39 -4.60
N PHE A 40 4.32 2.38 -5.23
CA PHE A 40 5.61 2.56 -5.91
C PHE A 40 5.50 3.35 -7.23
N SER A 41 4.52 3.03 -8.08
CA SER A 41 4.44 3.57 -9.44
C SER A 41 3.83 4.98 -9.50
N GLU A 42 2.75 5.22 -8.76
CA GLU A 42 1.97 6.47 -8.83
C GLU A 42 2.33 7.44 -7.70
N LEU A 43 2.57 6.93 -6.49
CA LEU A 43 2.87 7.77 -5.32
C LEU A 43 4.37 7.97 -5.09
N GLY A 44 5.23 7.17 -5.73
CA GLY A 44 6.69 7.27 -5.60
C GLY A 44 7.21 6.82 -4.24
N CYS A 45 6.45 6.02 -3.50
CA CYS A 45 6.94 5.36 -2.29
C CYS A 45 8.15 4.49 -2.61
N GLN A 46 9.02 4.31 -1.63
CA GLN A 46 10.32 3.66 -1.79
C GLN A 46 10.43 2.39 -0.96
N GLU A 47 9.41 2.10 -0.15
CA GLU A 47 9.29 0.96 0.74
C GLU A 47 7.81 0.69 0.99
N GLN A 48 7.46 -0.58 1.14
CA GLN A 48 6.13 -1.03 1.55
C GLN A 48 6.31 -1.88 2.80
N MET A 49 5.61 -1.52 3.87
CA MET A 49 5.42 -2.40 5.02
C MET A 49 4.32 -3.41 4.65
N TRP A 50 4.67 -4.69 4.61
CA TRP A 50 3.71 -5.77 4.47
C TRP A 50 3.28 -6.23 5.85
N ASP A 51 2.01 -6.05 6.17
CA ASP A 51 1.42 -6.47 7.43
C ASP A 51 1.04 -7.97 7.37
N TRP A 52 1.53 -8.73 8.34
CA TRP A 52 1.19 -10.13 8.59
C TRP A 52 0.84 -10.36 10.07
N GLU A 53 0.75 -9.28 10.85
CA GLU A 53 0.40 -9.34 12.27
C GLU A 53 -1.13 -9.38 12.46
N GLY A 54 -1.86 -8.63 11.63
CA GLY A 54 -3.31 -8.43 11.67
C GLY A 54 -4.17 -9.67 11.45
#